data_AF-A0A934G8Z5-F1
#
_entry.id   AF-A0A934G8Z5-F1
#
_cell.length_a   1.000
_cell.length_b   1.000
_cell.length_c   1.000
_cell.angle_alpha   90.00
_cell.angle_beta   90.00
_cell.angle_gamma   90.00
#
_symmetry.space_group_name_H-M   'P 1'
#
loop_
_entity.id
_entity.type
_entity.pdbx_description
1 polymer ?
#
loop_
_entity_poly.entity_id
_entity_poly.type
_entity_poly.pdbx_seq_one_letter_code
_entity_poly.pdbx_strand_id
1 'polypeptide(L)'
;MNMMSATGCLLQMCDEHFELEDYQSGVPRWCTGCGDNAILAAVQRLCRDEGLRPEKTVFVSGIGCSSRFPHYMKTYGFHGIHGRALPVAEGVKMARPDLDVFVNTGDGDCCSIGAAHWIHAIRYNMNITVFLHDNQIYGLTKKQASPTSPIGTKSNTTPRGSYLEALNPLSVTLGVQNVSFVAQAADWIPEVLFDIVKAAYHHKGLSFVRIIQRCPEWLPKSLDPWLHDPNKVQLLNHANGLQPSAGLSRVYKNQLEHDPLNIDRAREIASSTDIIPVGILYRNPEVPCYENLRHSDKLHTADLTRAGLNAELDKYTVWPREAKQKVA
;
A
#
# COMPACT_ATOMS: atom_id res chain seq x y z
N MET A 1 -30.02 -30.20 2.11
CA MET A 1 -28.93 -29.38 1.54
C MET A 1 -28.86 -29.71 0.06
N ASN A 2 -29.36 -28.82 -0.80
CA ASN A 2 -29.20 -29.01 -2.26
C ASN A 2 -27.71 -28.85 -2.59
N MET A 3 -27.05 -29.94 -2.98
CA MET A 3 -25.72 -29.86 -3.58
C MET A 3 -25.86 -29.12 -4.91
N MET A 4 -25.36 -27.90 -4.97
CA MET A 4 -25.15 -27.20 -6.25
C MET A 4 -24.27 -28.08 -7.14
N SER A 5 -24.66 -28.23 -8.41
CA SER A 5 -23.84 -28.93 -9.39
C SER A 5 -22.57 -28.13 -9.67
N ALA A 6 -21.50 -28.80 -10.10
CA ALA A 6 -20.25 -28.14 -10.52
C ALA A 6 -20.50 -27.05 -11.60
N THR A 7 -21.50 -27.28 -12.46
CA THR A 7 -21.96 -26.30 -13.47
C THR A 7 -22.65 -25.09 -12.84
N GLY A 8 -23.44 -25.28 -11.78
CA GLY A 8 -24.03 -24.16 -11.03
C GLY A 8 -22.99 -23.32 -10.29
N CYS A 9 -21.93 -23.96 -9.79
CA CYS A 9 -20.78 -23.28 -9.18
C CYS A 9 -19.99 -22.46 -10.23
N LEU A 10 -19.78 -23.04 -11.42
CA LEU A 10 -19.13 -22.37 -12.55
C LEU A 10 -19.92 -21.17 -13.07
N LEU A 11 -21.24 -21.26 -13.14
CA LEU A 11 -22.11 -20.15 -13.55
C LEU A 11 -22.10 -19.02 -12.50
N GLN A 12 -22.12 -19.35 -11.22
CA GLN A 12 -22.05 -18.36 -10.15
C GLN A 12 -20.70 -17.61 -10.15
N MET A 13 -19.58 -18.29 -10.45
CA MET A 13 -18.28 -17.65 -10.60
C MET A 13 -18.18 -16.66 -11.78
N CYS A 14 -19.07 -16.77 -12.78
CA CYS A 14 -19.08 -15.87 -13.93
C CYS A 14 -20.01 -14.65 -13.75
N ASP A 15 -20.93 -14.67 -12.78
CA ASP A 15 -22.02 -13.69 -12.62
C ASP A 15 -21.94 -12.87 -11.32
N GLU A 16 -20.88 -13.01 -10.51
CA GLU A 16 -20.69 -12.18 -9.31
C GLU A 16 -20.27 -10.75 -9.68
N HIS A 17 -21.27 -9.93 -10.00
CA HIS A 17 -21.16 -8.49 -10.08
C HIS A 17 -21.16 -7.90 -8.66
N PHE A 18 -20.05 -7.27 -8.28
CA PHE A 18 -19.95 -6.55 -7.02
C PHE A 18 -20.30 -5.08 -7.22
N GLU A 19 -21.08 -4.53 -6.31
CA GLU A 19 -21.40 -3.10 -6.27
C GLU A 19 -20.52 -2.37 -5.24
N LEU A 20 -20.61 -1.04 -5.18
CA LEU A 20 -19.79 -0.25 -4.26
C LEU A 20 -20.11 -0.60 -2.79
N GLU A 21 -21.37 -0.89 -2.49
CA GLU A 21 -21.89 -1.27 -1.18
C GLU A 21 -21.30 -2.60 -0.69
N ASP A 22 -20.80 -3.45 -1.58
CA ASP A 22 -20.12 -4.71 -1.22
C ASP A 22 -18.73 -4.49 -0.63
N TYR A 23 -18.19 -3.27 -0.78
CA TYR A 23 -16.89 -2.88 -0.22
C TYR A 23 -17.00 -1.86 0.91
N GLN A 24 -18.18 -1.30 1.15
CA GLN A 24 -18.41 -0.30 2.19
C GLN A 24 -18.76 -0.93 3.54
N SER A 25 -18.01 -0.54 4.58
CA SER A 25 -18.30 -0.93 5.97
C SER A 25 -18.23 0.27 6.90
N GLY A 26 -19.05 0.27 7.95
CA GLY A 26 -19.05 1.31 8.98
C GLY A 26 -19.28 2.73 8.45
N VAL A 27 -19.09 3.71 9.32
CA VAL A 27 -19.14 5.14 8.96
C VAL A 27 -17.77 5.74 9.22
N PRO A 28 -17.09 6.28 8.19
CA PRO A 28 -15.83 6.99 8.36
C PRO A 28 -15.92 8.06 9.45
N ARG A 29 -14.96 8.01 10.40
CA ARG A 29 -14.90 8.94 11.54
C ARG A 29 -13.76 9.95 11.39
N TRP A 30 -13.38 10.23 10.14
CA TRP A 30 -12.41 11.27 9.81
C TRP A 30 -13.07 12.65 9.82
N CYS A 31 -12.27 13.70 10.04
CA CYS A 31 -12.75 15.08 10.02
C CYS A 31 -13.33 15.44 8.63
N THR A 32 -14.29 16.37 8.61
CA THR A 32 -14.82 16.94 7.37
C THR A 32 -13.69 17.53 6.53
N GLY A 33 -13.60 17.13 5.26
CA GLY A 33 -12.53 17.56 4.35
C GLY A 33 -11.21 16.78 4.48
N CYS A 34 -11.14 15.75 5.34
CA CYS A 34 -9.98 14.88 5.41
C CYS A 34 -9.77 14.13 4.09
N GLY A 35 -8.53 14.14 3.58
CA GLY A 35 -8.16 13.46 2.34
C GLY A 35 -8.29 11.94 2.38
N ASP A 36 -8.29 11.33 3.57
CA ASP A 36 -8.52 9.89 3.73
C ASP A 36 -9.84 9.43 3.08
N ASN A 37 -10.85 10.30 3.02
CA ASN A 37 -12.13 9.99 2.35
C ASN A 37 -11.97 9.81 0.84
N ALA A 38 -11.10 10.61 0.19
CA ALA A 38 -10.84 10.49 -1.24
C ALA A 38 -10.08 9.19 -1.56
N ILE A 39 -9.13 8.83 -0.70
CA ILE A 39 -8.38 7.57 -0.82
C ILE A 39 -9.32 6.38 -0.64
N LEU A 40 -10.19 6.40 0.37
CA LEU A 40 -11.18 5.35 0.59
C LEU A 40 -12.11 5.18 -0.61
N ALA A 41 -12.65 6.28 -1.15
CA ALA A 41 -13.52 6.25 -2.32
C ALA A 41 -12.81 5.68 -3.56
N ALA A 42 -11.54 6.06 -3.80
CA ALA A 42 -10.76 5.56 -4.93
C ALA A 42 -10.51 4.04 -4.82
N VAL A 43 -10.20 3.54 -3.62
CA VAL A 43 -9.95 2.12 -3.37
C VAL A 43 -11.23 1.30 -3.42
N GLN A 44 -12.34 1.77 -2.83
CA GLN A 44 -13.63 1.08 -2.95
C GLN A 44 -14.10 0.98 -4.40
N ARG A 45 -13.89 2.07 -5.17
CA ARG A 45 -14.13 2.07 -6.61
C ARG A 45 -13.22 1.07 -7.33
N LEU A 46 -11.94 0.97 -6.97
CA LEU A 46 -11.01 -0.01 -7.54
C LEU A 46 -11.54 -1.42 -7.30
N CYS A 47 -11.91 -1.76 -6.07
CA CYS A 47 -12.40 -3.09 -5.73
C CYS A 47 -13.64 -3.47 -6.56
N ARG A 48 -14.58 -2.53 -6.73
CA ARG A 48 -15.75 -2.71 -7.60
C ARG A 48 -15.37 -2.87 -9.07
N ASP A 49 -14.60 -1.94 -9.61
CA ASP A 49 -14.29 -1.88 -11.05
C ASP A 49 -13.43 -3.07 -11.50
N GLU A 50 -12.60 -3.63 -10.61
CA GLU A 50 -11.77 -4.81 -10.85
C GLU A 50 -12.43 -6.12 -10.38
N GLY A 51 -13.65 -6.07 -9.82
CA GLY A 51 -14.39 -7.25 -9.36
C GLY A 51 -13.66 -8.05 -8.28
N LEU A 52 -12.98 -7.37 -7.35
CA LEU A 52 -12.16 -8.02 -6.32
C LEU A 52 -13.03 -8.76 -5.31
N ARG A 53 -13.03 -10.09 -5.35
CA ARG A 53 -13.77 -10.90 -4.36
C ARG A 53 -13.46 -10.45 -2.92
N PRO A 54 -14.47 -9.99 -2.14
CA PRO A 54 -14.24 -9.49 -0.78
C PRO A 54 -13.52 -10.47 0.14
N GLU A 55 -13.79 -11.78 -0.01
CA GLU A 55 -13.17 -12.85 0.75
C GLU A 55 -11.73 -13.20 0.30
N LYS A 56 -11.26 -12.64 -0.81
CA LYS A 56 -9.88 -12.73 -1.30
C LYS A 56 -9.08 -11.43 -1.15
N THR A 57 -9.73 -10.39 -0.64
CA THR A 57 -9.14 -9.07 -0.47
C THR A 57 -8.83 -8.80 1.00
N VAL A 58 -7.61 -8.37 1.29
CA VAL A 58 -7.14 -8.08 2.66
C VAL A 58 -6.58 -6.67 2.75
N PHE A 59 -7.11 -5.86 3.68
CA PHE A 59 -6.54 -4.57 4.05
C PHE A 59 -5.80 -4.65 5.38
N VAL A 60 -4.51 -4.36 5.38
CA VAL A 60 -3.66 -4.35 6.57
C VAL A 60 -3.27 -2.92 6.91
N SER A 61 -3.33 -2.55 8.18
CA SER A 61 -2.92 -1.23 8.63
C SER A 61 -2.19 -1.25 9.98
N GLY A 62 -1.45 -0.17 10.25
CA GLY A 62 -0.77 0.06 11.52
C GLY A 62 -1.67 0.83 12.49
N ILE A 63 -1.19 1.96 13.03
CA ILE A 63 -1.98 2.84 13.92
C ILE A 63 -1.89 4.30 13.45
N GLY A 64 -3.05 4.98 13.39
CA GLY A 64 -3.16 6.36 12.90
C GLY A 64 -4.57 6.67 12.39
N CYS A 65 -4.81 7.91 11.95
CA CYS A 65 -6.06 8.25 11.26
C CYS A 65 -6.21 7.40 10.00
N SER A 66 -5.16 7.36 9.18
CA SER A 66 -5.06 6.50 7.99
C SER A 66 -5.33 5.04 8.32
N SER A 67 -4.77 4.53 9.41
CA SER A 67 -4.86 3.11 9.76
C SER A 67 -6.24 2.61 10.19
N ARG A 68 -7.23 3.51 10.31
CA ARG A 68 -8.64 3.09 10.48
C ARG A 68 -9.22 2.47 9.19
N PHE A 69 -8.50 2.55 8.07
CA PHE A 69 -8.93 2.08 6.76
C PHE A 69 -9.60 0.70 6.74
N PRO A 70 -9.05 -0.37 7.36
CA PRO A 70 -9.67 -1.69 7.28
C PRO A 70 -11.07 -1.77 7.93
N HIS A 71 -11.40 -0.87 8.85
CA HIS A 71 -12.75 -0.81 9.45
C HIS A 71 -13.81 -0.31 8.46
N TYR A 72 -13.37 0.33 7.36
CA TYR A 72 -14.23 0.91 6.35
C TYR A 72 -14.35 0.07 5.07
N MET A 73 -13.69 -1.09 5.06
CA MET A 73 -13.73 -2.06 3.98
C MET A 73 -14.52 -3.29 4.42
N LYS A 74 -15.51 -3.70 3.63
CA LYS A 74 -16.30 -4.93 3.87
C LYS A 74 -15.56 -6.16 3.30
N THR A 75 -14.32 -6.34 3.70
CA THR A 75 -13.42 -7.43 3.29
C THR A 75 -12.70 -8.00 4.51
N TYR A 76 -11.73 -8.91 4.33
CA TYR A 76 -10.81 -9.20 5.42
C TYR A 76 -9.95 -7.97 5.74
N GLY A 77 -9.71 -7.74 7.02
CA GLY A 77 -8.95 -6.59 7.51
C GLY A 77 -8.14 -6.92 8.75
N PHE A 78 -6.92 -6.38 8.84
CA PHE A 78 -6.07 -6.48 10.02
C PHE A 78 -5.59 -5.10 10.45
N HIS A 79 -6.13 -4.61 11.57
CA HIS A 79 -5.67 -3.38 12.22
C HIS A 79 -4.65 -3.75 13.30
N GLY A 80 -3.37 -3.66 12.95
CA GLY A 80 -2.27 -4.15 13.76
C GLY A 80 -1.76 -3.17 14.79
N ILE A 81 -0.46 -3.21 15.06
CA ILE A 81 0.23 -2.29 15.95
C ILE A 81 1.05 -1.27 15.16
N HIS A 82 1.39 -0.16 15.80
CA HIS A 82 2.00 0.99 15.15
C HIS A 82 3.31 0.62 14.44
N GLY A 83 3.39 0.93 13.14
CA GLY A 83 4.49 0.66 12.24
C GLY A 83 4.74 -0.81 11.93
N ARG A 84 3.76 -1.69 12.13
CA ARG A 84 3.87 -3.13 11.81
C ARG A 84 2.90 -3.59 10.72
N ALA A 85 2.33 -2.67 9.96
CA ALA A 85 1.43 -3.00 8.85
C ALA A 85 2.13 -3.87 7.79
N LEU A 86 3.34 -3.48 7.36
CA LEU A 86 4.12 -4.19 6.36
C LEU A 86 4.52 -5.61 6.76
N PRO A 87 5.15 -5.87 7.93
CA PRO A 87 5.52 -7.25 8.28
C PRO A 87 4.30 -8.16 8.44
N VAL A 88 3.16 -7.62 8.88
CA VAL A 88 1.90 -8.39 8.90
C VAL A 88 1.44 -8.70 7.48
N ALA A 89 1.42 -7.70 6.58
CA ALA A 89 1.00 -7.88 5.19
C ALA A 89 1.88 -8.86 4.42
N GLU A 90 3.19 -8.82 4.65
CA GLU A 90 4.15 -9.79 4.09
C GLU A 90 3.89 -11.20 4.61
N GLY A 91 3.60 -11.36 5.90
CA GLY A 91 3.20 -12.65 6.46
C GLY A 91 1.92 -13.19 5.83
N VAL A 92 0.92 -12.34 5.63
CA VAL A 92 -0.33 -12.69 4.92
C VAL A 92 -0.01 -13.12 3.49
N LYS A 93 0.77 -12.32 2.75
CA LYS A 93 1.09 -12.60 1.34
C LYS A 93 1.92 -13.86 1.16
N MET A 94 2.88 -14.09 2.06
CA MET A 94 3.71 -15.29 2.05
C MET A 94 2.90 -16.55 2.36
N ALA A 95 1.95 -16.48 3.30
CA ALA A 95 1.09 -17.61 3.65
C ALA A 95 0.01 -17.87 2.59
N ARG A 96 -0.48 -16.82 1.93
CA ARG A 96 -1.58 -16.87 0.96
C ARG A 96 -1.29 -15.99 -0.25
N PRO A 97 -0.44 -16.45 -1.19
CA PRO A 97 -0.07 -15.68 -2.39
C PRO A 97 -1.26 -15.35 -3.31
N ASP A 98 -2.36 -16.10 -3.17
CA ASP A 98 -3.61 -15.93 -3.92
C ASP A 98 -4.48 -14.75 -3.46
N LEU A 99 -4.14 -14.09 -2.36
CA LEU A 99 -4.88 -12.94 -1.85
C LEU A 99 -4.37 -11.62 -2.46
N ASP A 100 -5.31 -10.70 -2.69
CA ASP A 100 -5.04 -9.30 -2.97
C ASP A 100 -4.79 -8.58 -1.64
N VAL A 101 -3.56 -8.11 -1.43
CA VAL A 101 -3.12 -7.54 -0.15
C VAL A 101 -2.80 -6.06 -0.32
N PHE A 102 -3.53 -5.24 0.42
CA PHE A 102 -3.38 -3.79 0.47
C PHE A 102 -2.88 -3.36 1.85
N VAL A 103 -2.01 -2.36 1.88
CA VAL A 103 -1.46 -1.78 3.11
C VAL A 103 -1.77 -0.30 3.17
N ASN A 104 -2.48 0.12 4.21
CA ASN A 104 -2.75 1.54 4.49
C ASN A 104 -1.96 1.97 5.71
N THR A 105 -1.08 2.95 5.53
CA THR A 105 -0.20 3.44 6.60
C THR A 105 -0.05 4.95 6.53
N GLY A 106 0.10 5.61 7.67
CA GLY A 106 0.38 7.04 7.73
C GLY A 106 1.88 7.33 7.59
N ASP A 107 2.23 8.58 7.26
CA ASP A 107 3.60 9.11 7.32
C ASP A 107 4.36 8.73 8.60
N GLY A 108 3.75 8.89 9.78
CA GLY A 108 4.36 8.46 11.04
C GLY A 108 4.47 6.97 11.25
N ASP A 109 3.42 6.24 10.88
CA ASP A 109 3.36 4.79 11.01
C ASP A 109 4.43 4.13 10.16
N CYS A 110 4.60 4.57 8.91
CA CYS A 110 5.57 4.05 7.96
C CYS A 110 6.96 4.64 8.12
N CYS A 111 7.10 5.98 8.08
CA CYS A 111 8.40 6.64 7.95
C CYS A 111 9.10 6.91 9.28
N SER A 112 8.43 6.67 10.42
CA SER A 112 9.04 6.74 11.76
C SER A 112 9.24 5.34 12.33
N ILE A 113 8.28 4.85 13.11
CA ILE A 113 8.42 3.58 13.84
C ILE A 113 8.41 2.35 12.92
N GLY A 114 7.88 2.48 11.70
CA GLY A 114 7.87 1.45 10.66
C GLY A 114 9.05 1.50 9.68
N ALA A 115 9.98 2.45 9.80
CA ALA A 115 10.91 2.79 8.72
C ALA A 115 11.79 1.61 8.27
N ALA A 116 12.27 0.80 9.23
CA ALA A 116 13.06 -0.38 8.90
C ALA A 116 12.24 -1.41 8.09
N HIS A 117 11.00 -1.67 8.50
CA HIS A 117 10.12 -2.60 7.78
C HIS A 117 9.78 -2.10 6.38
N TRP A 118 9.60 -0.78 6.21
CA TRP A 118 9.40 -0.17 4.90
C TRP A 118 10.56 -0.40 3.94
N ILE A 119 11.79 -0.14 4.40
CA ILE A 119 12.99 -0.42 3.59
C ILE A 119 13.05 -1.91 3.21
N HIS A 120 12.81 -2.80 4.17
CA HIS A 120 12.88 -4.25 3.91
C HIS A 120 11.74 -4.75 3.02
N ALA A 121 10.54 -4.17 3.12
CA ALA A 121 9.43 -4.55 2.27
C ALA A 121 9.67 -4.22 0.81
N ILE A 122 10.24 -3.04 0.53
CA ILE A 122 10.66 -2.68 -0.82
C ILE A 122 11.70 -3.69 -1.33
N ARG A 123 12.69 -4.05 -0.49
CA ARG A 123 13.71 -5.05 -0.86
C ARG A 123 13.11 -6.43 -1.15
N TYR A 124 12.12 -6.88 -0.39
CA TYR A 124 11.44 -8.15 -0.64
C TYR A 124 10.53 -8.08 -1.87
N ASN A 125 10.02 -6.90 -2.21
CA ASN A 125 9.22 -6.68 -3.41
C ASN A 125 8.04 -7.66 -3.52
N MET A 126 7.41 -8.01 -2.39
CA MET A 126 6.25 -8.91 -2.43
C MET A 126 5.10 -8.24 -3.15
N ASN A 127 4.26 -9.04 -3.83
CA ASN A 127 3.13 -8.55 -4.60
C ASN A 127 1.99 -8.04 -3.69
N ILE A 128 2.19 -6.84 -3.15
CA ILE A 128 1.32 -6.09 -2.24
C ILE A 128 1.26 -4.62 -2.67
N THR A 129 0.13 -3.96 -2.44
CA THR A 129 -0.03 -2.53 -2.74
C THR A 129 -0.02 -1.69 -1.47
N VAL A 130 0.89 -0.72 -1.37
CA VAL A 130 1.08 0.13 -0.20
C VAL A 130 0.66 1.56 -0.51
N PHE A 131 -0.30 2.06 0.27
CA PHE A 131 -0.73 3.45 0.28
C PHE A 131 -0.17 4.15 1.52
N LEU A 132 0.76 5.09 1.29
CA LEU A 132 1.23 6.00 2.31
C LEU A 132 0.35 7.25 2.32
N HIS A 133 -0.43 7.43 3.37
CA HIS A 133 -1.25 8.61 3.61
C HIS A 133 -0.35 9.68 4.25
N ASP A 134 0.21 10.56 3.44
CA ASP A 134 1.16 11.58 3.87
C ASP A 134 0.48 12.92 4.10
N ASN A 135 0.14 13.18 5.36
CA ASN A 135 -0.44 14.44 5.82
C ASN A 135 0.51 15.29 6.65
N GLN A 136 1.78 14.88 6.73
CA GLN A 136 2.84 15.64 7.37
C GLN A 136 2.63 15.92 8.87
N ILE A 137 1.80 15.11 9.56
CA ILE A 137 1.49 15.31 10.98
C ILE A 137 0.94 14.04 11.65
N TYR A 138 1.24 13.81 12.92
CA TYR A 138 0.55 12.78 13.69
C TYR A 138 -0.85 13.25 14.08
N GLY A 139 -1.82 12.98 13.20
CA GLY A 139 -3.18 13.47 13.34
C GLY A 139 -3.94 12.85 14.52
N LEU A 140 -3.90 11.53 14.66
CA LEU A 140 -4.68 10.80 15.68
C LEU A 140 -4.24 11.13 17.11
N THR A 141 -2.94 11.33 17.30
CA THR A 141 -2.34 11.70 18.60
C THR A 141 -2.37 13.20 18.86
N LYS A 142 -3.09 13.97 18.03
CA LYS A 142 -3.33 15.40 18.17
C LYS A 142 -2.09 16.26 17.92
N LYS A 143 -1.62 16.33 16.68
CA LYS A 143 -0.68 17.35 16.17
C LYS A 143 0.74 17.30 16.75
N GLN A 144 1.42 16.17 16.59
CA GLN A 144 2.88 16.10 16.71
C GLN A 144 3.52 16.09 15.32
N ALA A 145 4.70 16.67 15.18
CA ALA A 145 5.45 16.61 13.93
C ALA A 145 5.75 15.16 13.53
N SER A 146 5.58 14.84 12.26
CA SER A 146 5.97 13.58 11.64
C SER A 146 7.33 13.71 10.94
N PRO A 147 7.93 12.60 10.46
CA PRO A 147 9.15 12.66 9.66
C PRO A 147 9.00 13.47 8.37
N THR A 148 7.79 13.63 7.84
CA THR A 148 7.52 14.36 6.60
C THR A 148 7.05 15.80 6.85
N SER A 149 6.96 16.24 8.11
CA SER A 149 6.65 17.64 8.45
C SER A 149 7.71 18.60 7.88
N PRO A 150 7.33 19.61 7.05
CA PRO A 150 8.26 20.63 6.57
C PRO A 150 8.95 21.37 7.71
N ILE A 151 10.17 21.87 7.50
CA ILE A 151 10.89 22.67 8.50
C ILE A 151 10.04 23.86 8.96
N GLY A 152 10.09 24.17 10.27
CA GLY A 152 9.30 25.25 10.86
C GLY A 152 7.85 24.87 11.19
N THR A 153 7.40 23.64 10.91
CA THR A 153 6.05 23.16 11.26
C THR A 153 5.87 23.13 12.77
N LYS A 154 5.04 24.05 13.29
CA LYS A 154 4.73 24.14 14.72
C LYS A 154 3.75 23.04 15.12
N SER A 155 4.13 22.26 16.13
CA SER A 155 3.34 21.16 16.67
C SER A 155 3.34 21.18 18.20
N ASN A 156 2.58 20.29 18.84
CA ASN A 156 2.52 20.20 20.30
C ASN A 156 3.87 19.82 20.95
N THR A 157 4.72 19.08 20.24
CA THR A 157 6.06 18.69 20.69
C THR A 157 7.17 19.55 20.09
N THR A 158 6.89 20.28 19.01
CA THR A 158 7.79 21.24 18.38
C THR A 158 7.17 22.64 18.33
N PRO A 159 6.97 23.32 19.48
CA PRO A 159 6.24 24.60 19.54
C PRO A 159 6.96 25.74 18.78
N ARG A 160 8.28 25.63 18.61
CA ARG A 160 9.10 26.57 17.84
C ARG A 160 9.24 26.20 16.37
N GLY A 161 8.59 25.13 15.92
CA GLY A 161 8.76 24.55 14.59
C GLY A 161 9.63 23.30 14.61
N SER A 162 9.42 22.40 13.65
CA SER A 162 10.32 21.29 13.34
C SER A 162 11.70 21.84 12.92
N TYR A 163 12.76 21.17 13.36
CA TYR A 163 14.13 21.61 13.16
C TYR A 163 14.85 20.91 12.02
N LEU A 164 14.40 19.71 11.66
CA LEU A 164 15.00 18.90 10.61
C LEU A 164 14.26 19.12 9.28
N GLU A 165 14.98 18.94 8.19
CA GLU A 165 14.37 18.82 6.87
C GLU A 165 13.42 17.62 6.83
N ALA A 166 12.32 17.78 6.09
CA ALA A 166 11.35 16.70 5.93
C ALA A 166 11.99 15.53 5.16
N LEU A 167 11.82 14.33 5.69
CA LEU A 167 12.15 13.12 4.96
C LEU A 167 11.27 13.04 3.71
N ASN A 168 11.89 12.83 2.55
CA ASN A 168 11.18 12.64 1.29
C ASN A 168 10.94 11.14 1.04
N PRO A 169 9.69 10.65 1.14
CA PRO A 169 9.45 9.22 1.02
C PRO A 169 9.73 8.67 -0.38
N LEU A 170 9.63 9.49 -1.43
CA LEU A 170 9.94 9.09 -2.79
C LEU A 170 11.43 8.83 -2.95
N SER A 171 12.26 9.78 -2.50
CA SER A 171 13.73 9.67 -2.60
C SER A 171 14.25 8.47 -1.81
N VAL A 172 13.71 8.22 -0.61
CA VAL A 172 14.07 7.03 0.18
C VAL A 172 13.68 5.76 -0.57
N THR A 173 12.43 5.66 -1.06
CA THR A 173 11.95 4.46 -1.77
C THR A 173 12.77 4.16 -3.03
N LEU A 174 13.04 5.17 -3.86
CA LEU A 174 13.83 5.04 -5.10
C LEU A 174 15.33 4.78 -4.83
N GLY A 175 15.79 5.03 -3.60
CA GLY A 175 17.13 4.70 -3.15
C GLY A 175 17.29 3.24 -2.70
N VAL A 176 16.19 2.54 -2.43
CA VAL A 176 16.22 1.13 -2.00
C VAL A 176 16.42 0.20 -3.20
N GLN A 177 17.31 -0.77 -3.06
CA GLN A 177 17.53 -1.82 -4.06
C GLN A 177 16.31 -2.73 -4.18
N ASN A 178 16.08 -3.26 -5.38
CA ASN A 178 14.91 -4.11 -5.70
C ASN A 178 13.56 -3.39 -5.64
N VAL A 179 13.55 -2.04 -5.62
CA VAL A 179 12.33 -1.27 -5.86
C VAL A 179 11.78 -1.61 -7.26
N SER A 180 10.46 -1.76 -7.37
CA SER A 180 9.80 -2.12 -8.62
C SER A 180 8.70 -1.16 -9.04
N PHE A 181 8.04 -0.47 -8.09
CA PHE A 181 7.02 0.53 -8.41
C PHE A 181 6.95 1.65 -7.38
N VAL A 182 7.00 2.90 -7.85
CA VAL A 182 6.88 4.11 -7.04
C VAL A 182 5.99 5.12 -7.76
N ALA A 183 4.97 5.63 -7.05
CA ALA A 183 4.10 6.68 -7.57
C ALA A 183 3.79 7.72 -6.49
N GLN A 184 3.39 8.91 -6.92
CA GLN A 184 2.88 9.97 -6.06
C GLN A 184 1.53 10.46 -6.57
N ALA A 185 0.53 10.50 -5.68
CA ALA A 185 -0.79 11.03 -5.94
C ALA A 185 -1.11 12.21 -5.02
N ALA A 186 -2.13 12.98 -5.37
CA ALA A 186 -2.69 14.05 -4.54
C ALA A 186 -4.18 13.80 -4.34
N ASP A 187 -4.66 13.92 -3.09
CA ASP A 187 -6.07 13.62 -2.75
C ASP A 187 -7.08 14.57 -3.43
N TRP A 188 -6.65 15.76 -3.85
CA TRP A 188 -7.46 16.75 -4.55
C TRP A 188 -7.51 16.56 -6.08
N ILE A 189 -6.89 15.50 -6.62
CA ILE A 189 -6.95 15.14 -8.06
C ILE A 189 -7.54 13.72 -8.20
N PRO A 190 -8.86 13.52 -8.00
CA PRO A 190 -9.45 12.18 -7.86
C PRO A 190 -9.26 11.26 -9.07
N GLU A 191 -9.28 11.82 -10.29
CA GLU A 191 -9.04 11.07 -11.53
C GLU A 191 -7.64 10.44 -11.53
N VAL A 192 -6.60 11.26 -11.32
CA VAL A 192 -5.21 10.80 -11.27
C VAL A 192 -4.96 9.87 -10.08
N LEU A 193 -5.55 10.17 -8.92
CA LEU A 193 -5.48 9.29 -7.75
C LEU A 193 -6.01 7.88 -8.09
N PHE A 194 -7.17 7.81 -8.73
CA PHE A 194 -7.77 6.53 -9.13
C PHE A 194 -6.91 5.79 -10.15
N ASP A 195 -6.39 6.48 -11.17
CA ASP A 195 -5.52 5.87 -12.18
C ASP A 195 -4.23 5.30 -11.57
N ILE A 196 -3.62 6.01 -10.61
CA ILE A 196 -2.44 5.53 -9.88
C ILE A 196 -2.78 4.33 -9.00
N VAL A 197 -3.89 4.37 -8.26
CA VAL A 197 -4.37 3.25 -7.44
C VAL A 197 -4.58 2.00 -8.29
N LYS A 198 -5.20 2.15 -9.47
CA LYS A 198 -5.38 1.07 -10.44
C LYS A 198 -4.06 0.56 -10.99
N ALA A 199 -3.14 1.45 -11.41
CA ALA A 199 -1.84 1.04 -11.90
C ALA A 199 -0.99 0.31 -10.83
N ALA A 200 -1.08 0.75 -9.58
CA ALA A 200 -0.41 0.12 -8.44
C ALA A 200 -0.94 -1.30 -8.17
N TYR A 201 -2.26 -1.51 -8.25
CA TYR A 201 -2.88 -2.84 -8.13
C TYR A 201 -2.43 -3.80 -9.25
N HIS A 202 -2.36 -3.32 -10.49
CA HIS A 202 -1.97 -4.15 -11.64
C HIS A 202 -0.48 -4.49 -11.72
N HIS A 203 0.35 -3.80 -10.95
CA HIS A 203 1.78 -4.07 -10.90
C HIS A 203 2.07 -5.39 -10.16
N LYS A 204 3.06 -6.15 -10.64
CA LYS A 204 3.50 -7.40 -10.01
C LYS A 204 4.74 -7.11 -9.18
N GLY A 205 4.55 -7.05 -7.85
CA GLY A 205 5.58 -6.65 -6.90
C GLY A 205 5.04 -5.61 -5.92
N LEU A 206 5.91 -5.04 -5.11
CA LEU A 206 5.49 -4.03 -4.14
C LEU A 206 5.27 -2.69 -4.84
N SER A 207 4.02 -2.24 -4.82
CA SER A 207 3.65 -0.91 -5.29
C SER A 207 3.64 0.09 -4.14
N PHE A 208 4.56 1.03 -4.13
CA PHE A 208 4.57 2.11 -3.13
C PHE A 208 3.97 3.39 -3.71
N VAL A 209 2.82 3.80 -3.16
CA VAL A 209 2.12 5.03 -3.57
C VAL A 209 2.12 6.02 -2.41
N ARG A 210 2.86 7.12 -2.56
CA ARG A 210 2.74 8.27 -1.66
C ARG A 210 1.53 9.10 -2.06
N ILE A 211 0.56 9.24 -1.17
CA ILE A 211 -0.62 10.08 -1.40
C ILE A 211 -0.52 11.31 -0.51
N ILE A 212 -0.35 12.47 -1.12
CA ILE A 212 -0.37 13.74 -0.40
C ILE A 212 -1.81 13.99 0.04
N GLN A 213 -2.02 13.95 1.36
CA GLN A 213 -3.33 13.82 1.98
C GLN A 213 -3.61 15.03 2.87
N ARG A 214 -4.69 15.76 2.62
CA ARG A 214 -5.04 16.95 3.41
C ARG A 214 -5.50 16.57 4.82
N CYS A 215 -4.89 17.17 5.84
CA CYS A 215 -5.36 17.14 7.23
C CYS A 215 -5.94 18.51 7.64
N PRO A 216 -7.25 18.74 7.45
CA PRO A 216 -7.85 20.05 7.68
C PRO A 216 -7.87 20.46 9.16
N GLU A 217 -7.93 19.50 10.07
CA GLU A 217 -7.98 19.77 11.52
C GLU A 217 -6.68 20.40 12.03
N TRP A 218 -5.53 19.84 11.61
CA TRP A 218 -4.24 20.22 12.18
C TRP A 218 -3.40 21.10 11.28
N LEU A 219 -3.53 20.96 9.96
CA LEU A 219 -2.75 21.66 8.94
C LEU A 219 -3.63 22.18 7.79
N PRO A 220 -4.69 22.98 8.05
CA PRO A 220 -5.70 23.37 7.07
C PRO A 220 -5.16 24.09 5.83
N LYS A 221 -4.05 24.81 5.95
CA LYS A 221 -3.47 25.66 4.90
C LYS A 221 -2.11 25.18 4.39
N SER A 222 -1.64 24.04 4.87
CA SER A 222 -0.29 23.53 4.55
C SER A 222 -0.10 23.29 3.05
N LEU A 223 -1.18 22.88 2.38
CA LEU A 223 -1.16 22.50 0.96
C LEU A 223 -1.76 23.58 0.04
N ASP A 224 -2.26 24.70 0.58
CA ASP A 224 -2.84 25.82 -0.18
C ASP A 224 -1.98 26.28 -1.37
N PRO A 225 -0.63 26.36 -1.27
CA PRO A 225 0.19 26.76 -2.41
C PRO A 225 0.02 25.87 -3.64
N TRP A 226 -0.25 24.58 -3.46
CA TRP A 226 -0.43 23.62 -4.56
C TRP A 226 -1.90 23.39 -4.92
N LEU A 227 -2.83 23.60 -3.99
CA LEU A 227 -4.26 23.56 -4.29
C LEU A 227 -4.71 24.74 -5.16
N HIS A 228 -4.15 25.93 -4.92
CA HIS A 228 -4.57 27.16 -5.61
C HIS A 228 -3.74 27.47 -6.87
N ASP A 229 -2.58 26.85 -7.04
CA ASP A 229 -1.73 27.04 -8.23
C ASP A 229 -1.44 25.68 -8.90
N PRO A 230 -2.22 25.32 -9.94
CA PRO A 230 -2.01 24.09 -10.71
C PRO A 230 -0.62 24.00 -11.36
N ASN A 231 0.11 25.10 -11.55
CA ASN A 231 1.45 25.06 -12.15
C ASN A 231 2.50 24.48 -11.19
N LYS A 232 2.23 24.46 -9.88
CA LYS A 232 3.10 23.82 -8.89
C LYS A 232 2.89 22.31 -8.80
N VAL A 233 1.89 21.78 -9.49
CA VAL A 233 1.68 20.35 -9.66
C VAL A 233 2.15 19.97 -11.06
N GLN A 234 3.12 19.05 -11.14
CA GLN A 234 3.61 18.53 -12.41
C GLN A 234 3.05 17.14 -12.65
N LEU A 235 2.18 17.00 -13.65
CA LEU A 235 1.67 15.67 -14.02
C LEU A 235 2.74 14.93 -14.84
N LEU A 236 3.10 13.72 -14.41
CA LEU A 236 3.96 12.83 -15.16
C LEU A 236 3.10 12.06 -16.17
N ASN A 237 3.41 12.17 -17.45
CA ASN A 237 2.71 11.47 -18.51
C ASN A 237 3.66 10.56 -19.30
N HIS A 238 3.15 9.41 -19.75
CA HIS A 238 3.87 8.47 -20.60
C HIS A 238 2.93 7.39 -21.14
N ALA A 239 3.25 6.79 -22.29
CA ALA A 239 2.47 5.68 -22.84
C ALA A 239 2.40 4.46 -21.90
N ASN A 240 3.50 4.17 -21.20
CA ASN A 240 3.59 3.10 -20.18
C ASN A 240 3.30 3.61 -18.74
N GLY A 241 2.87 4.88 -18.62
CA GLY A 241 2.59 5.56 -17.36
C GLY A 241 1.14 6.01 -17.29
N LEU A 242 0.92 7.27 -16.91
CA LEU A 242 -0.39 7.89 -16.94
C LEU A 242 -0.63 8.65 -18.24
N GLN A 243 -1.88 8.70 -18.66
CA GLN A 243 -2.34 9.50 -19.79
C GLN A 243 -3.47 10.42 -19.30
N PRO A 244 -3.13 11.65 -18.85
CA PRO A 244 -4.14 12.58 -18.35
C PRO A 244 -5.22 12.87 -19.39
N SER A 245 -6.49 12.92 -18.96
CA SER A 245 -7.57 13.31 -19.85
C SER A 245 -7.40 14.73 -20.39
N ALA A 246 -8.04 15.03 -21.52
CA ALA A 246 -8.05 16.37 -22.10
C ALA A 246 -8.59 17.44 -21.12
N GLY A 247 -9.46 17.05 -20.18
CA GLY A 247 -9.95 17.92 -19.11
C GLY A 247 -8.84 18.27 -18.12
N LEU A 248 -8.13 17.26 -17.60
CA LEU A 248 -6.99 17.46 -16.71
C LEU A 248 -5.89 18.28 -17.38
N SER A 249 -5.56 18.00 -18.64
CA SER A 249 -4.49 18.72 -19.36
C SER A 249 -4.78 20.21 -19.57
N ARG A 250 -6.04 20.64 -19.51
CA ARG A 250 -6.41 22.07 -19.56
C ARG A 250 -6.15 22.78 -18.23
N VAL A 251 -6.31 22.09 -17.11
CA VAL A 251 -6.14 22.62 -15.76
C VAL A 251 -4.67 22.56 -15.34
N TYR A 252 -4.06 21.38 -15.49
CA TYR A 252 -2.67 21.11 -15.15
C TYR A 252 -1.80 21.18 -16.39
N LYS A 253 -1.29 22.39 -16.66
CA LYS A 253 -0.43 22.68 -17.82
C LYS A 253 1.02 22.26 -17.63
N ASN A 254 1.49 22.23 -16.39
CA ASN A 254 2.81 21.70 -16.07
C ASN A 254 2.75 20.17 -16.16
N GLN A 255 3.22 19.65 -17.29
CA GLN A 255 3.31 18.22 -17.55
C GLN A 255 4.72 17.88 -17.96
N LEU A 256 5.16 16.69 -17.58
CA LEU A 256 6.47 16.16 -17.92
C LEU A 256 6.29 14.77 -18.53
N GLU A 257 6.74 14.63 -19.77
CA GLU A 257 6.89 13.31 -20.38
C GLU A 257 8.09 12.60 -19.75
N HIS A 258 7.84 11.42 -19.17
CA HIS A 258 8.82 10.68 -18.38
C HIS A 258 8.62 9.17 -18.52
N ASP A 259 9.64 8.46 -19.01
CA ASP A 259 9.61 6.99 -19.05
C ASP A 259 9.75 6.39 -17.64
N PRO A 260 8.72 5.69 -17.10
CA PRO A 260 8.75 5.12 -15.77
C PRO A 260 9.76 3.95 -15.63
N LEU A 261 10.40 3.48 -16.71
CA LEU A 261 11.51 2.52 -16.59
C LEU A 261 12.84 3.21 -16.20
N ASN A 262 12.96 4.52 -16.37
CA ASN A 262 14.19 5.25 -16.08
C ASN A 262 14.28 5.65 -14.60
N ILE A 263 14.96 4.83 -13.79
CA ILE A 263 15.12 5.05 -12.35
C ILE A 263 15.92 6.31 -12.01
N ASP A 264 16.91 6.69 -12.82
CA ASP A 264 17.74 7.86 -12.54
C ASP A 264 16.96 9.15 -12.77
N ARG A 265 16.16 9.18 -13.84
CA ARG A 265 15.22 10.28 -14.07
C ARG A 265 14.14 10.32 -12.99
N ALA A 266 13.64 9.17 -12.53
CA ALA A 266 12.69 9.10 -11.41
C ALA A 266 13.26 9.72 -10.13
N ARG A 267 14.54 9.46 -9.82
CA ARG A 267 15.25 10.04 -8.66
C ARG A 267 15.42 11.55 -8.77
N GLU A 268 15.75 12.05 -9.96
CA GLU A 268 15.84 13.49 -10.21
C GLU A 268 14.47 14.16 -9.99
N ILE A 269 13.39 13.61 -10.56
CA ILE A 269 12.02 14.10 -10.38
C ILE A 269 11.63 14.09 -8.89
N ALA A 270 11.93 13.01 -8.18
CA ALA A 270 11.63 12.89 -6.76
C ALA A 270 12.38 13.91 -5.88
N SER A 271 13.53 14.42 -6.33
CA SER A 271 14.33 15.39 -5.58
C SER A 271 13.79 16.83 -5.62
N SER A 272 12.80 17.12 -6.48
CA SER A 272 12.17 18.44 -6.59
C SER A 272 11.42 18.83 -5.31
N THR A 273 11.68 20.03 -4.79
CA THR A 273 11.03 20.58 -3.59
C THR A 273 9.92 21.58 -3.91
N ASP A 274 10.05 22.35 -4.99
CA ASP A 274 9.14 23.46 -5.30
C ASP A 274 7.90 23.01 -6.08
N ILE A 275 8.05 21.91 -6.83
CA ILE A 275 7.02 21.31 -7.68
C ILE A 275 6.70 19.93 -7.12
N ILE A 276 5.41 19.61 -7.02
CA ILE A 276 4.93 18.27 -6.65
C ILE A 276 4.77 17.44 -7.92
N PRO A 277 5.61 16.41 -8.17
CA PRO A 277 5.36 15.46 -9.24
C PRO A 277 4.17 14.56 -8.88
N VAL A 278 3.20 14.43 -9.77
CA VAL A 278 2.05 13.55 -9.59
C VAL A 278 1.99 12.59 -10.77
N GLY A 279 2.07 11.29 -10.47
CA GLY A 279 2.08 10.23 -11.45
C GLY A 279 2.91 9.02 -11.02
N ILE A 280 3.20 8.15 -11.98
CA ILE A 280 4.09 7.00 -11.79
C ILE A 280 5.52 7.49 -12.01
N LEU A 281 6.35 7.46 -10.97
CA LEU A 281 7.75 7.86 -11.06
C LEU A 281 8.60 6.70 -11.59
N TYR A 282 8.36 5.49 -11.11
CA TYR A 282 9.11 4.31 -11.52
C TYR A 282 8.21 3.08 -11.57
N ARG A 283 8.41 2.23 -12.59
CA ARG A 283 7.73 0.95 -12.75
C ARG A 283 8.61 0.00 -13.55
N ASN A 284 8.98 -1.12 -12.94
CA ASN A 284 9.69 -2.22 -13.56
C ASN A 284 9.10 -3.56 -13.08
N PRO A 285 8.28 -4.23 -13.91
CA PRO A 285 7.63 -5.50 -13.55
C PRO A 285 8.57 -6.71 -13.58
N GLU A 286 9.80 -6.57 -14.10
CA GLU A 286 10.77 -7.66 -14.22
C GLU A 286 11.53 -7.92 -12.90
N VAL A 287 11.32 -7.05 -11.88
CA VAL A 287 11.97 -7.17 -10.58
C VAL A 287 11.35 -8.36 -9.82
N PRO A 288 12.16 -9.31 -9.32
CA PRO A 288 11.63 -10.53 -8.73
C PRO A 288 10.91 -10.25 -7.40
N CYS A 289 9.78 -10.93 -7.19
CA CYS A 289 9.05 -10.93 -5.92
C CYS A 289 9.58 -12.03 -4.99
N TYR A 290 9.87 -11.70 -3.74
CA TYR A 290 10.49 -12.64 -2.80
C TYR A 290 9.65 -13.88 -2.50
N GLU A 291 8.32 -13.75 -2.47
CA GLU A 291 7.43 -14.90 -2.29
C GLU A 291 7.55 -15.91 -3.43
N ASN A 292 7.80 -15.46 -4.67
CA ASN A 292 8.00 -16.38 -5.80
C ASN A 292 9.35 -17.11 -5.71
N LEU A 293 10.38 -16.44 -5.18
CA LEU A 293 11.71 -17.04 -4.97
C LEU A 293 11.74 -18.05 -3.83
N ARG A 294 10.83 -17.91 -2.87
CA ARG A 294 10.75 -18.75 -1.66
C ARG A 294 9.57 -19.72 -1.66
N HIS A 295 8.67 -19.61 -2.63
CA HIS A 295 7.51 -20.47 -2.74
C HIS A 295 7.97 -21.93 -2.81
N SER A 296 7.45 -22.75 -1.90
CA SER A 296 7.65 -24.19 -1.95
C SER A 296 6.58 -24.79 -2.87
N ASP A 297 7.00 -25.54 -3.89
CA ASP A 297 6.06 -26.28 -4.75
C ASP A 297 5.28 -27.37 -3.99
N LYS A 298 5.68 -27.67 -2.75
CA LYS A 298 4.98 -28.63 -1.88
C LYS A 298 3.82 -27.94 -1.16
N LEU A 299 2.60 -28.40 -1.43
CA LEU A 299 1.41 -28.06 -0.65
C LEU A 299 1.61 -28.47 0.81
N HIS A 300 1.42 -27.53 1.75
CA HIS A 300 1.42 -27.80 3.18
C HIS A 300 0.13 -28.53 3.59
N THR A 301 0.07 -29.84 3.34
CA THR A 301 -1.04 -30.69 3.80
C THR A 301 -0.87 -31.06 5.28
N ALA A 302 -1.97 -31.40 5.95
CA ALA A 302 -1.92 -31.91 7.33
C ALA A 302 -1.01 -33.15 7.44
N ASP A 303 -1.01 -34.00 6.41
CA ASP A 303 -0.13 -35.17 6.35
C ASP A 303 1.35 -34.79 6.21
N LEU A 304 1.68 -33.79 5.37
CA LEU A 304 3.05 -33.29 5.24
C LEU A 304 3.54 -32.69 6.56
N THR A 305 2.71 -31.89 7.23
CA THR A 305 3.02 -31.30 8.54
C THR A 305 3.21 -32.38 9.60
N ARG A 306 2.31 -33.38 9.66
CA ARG A 306 2.42 -34.51 10.59
C ARG A 306 3.69 -35.32 10.32
N ALA A 307 3.99 -35.61 9.07
CA ALA A 307 5.21 -36.34 8.68
C ALA A 307 6.47 -35.57 9.09
N GLY A 308 6.51 -34.26 8.85
CA GLY A 308 7.62 -33.40 9.26
C GLY A 308 7.80 -33.34 10.79
N LEU A 309 6.70 -33.15 11.53
CA LEU A 309 6.72 -33.15 12.99
C LEU A 309 7.18 -34.50 13.55
N ASN A 310 6.64 -35.60 13.04
CA ASN A 310 7.07 -36.95 13.47
C ASN A 310 8.55 -37.16 13.17
N ALA A 311 9.03 -36.81 11.97
CA ALA A 311 10.43 -36.95 11.61
C ALA A 311 11.39 -36.15 12.53
N GLU A 312 10.99 -34.96 12.99
CA GLU A 312 11.77 -34.20 13.96
C GLU A 312 11.69 -34.79 15.38
N LEU A 313 10.51 -35.22 15.82
CA LEU A 313 10.33 -35.84 17.13
C LEU A 313 11.05 -37.19 17.23
N ASP A 314 11.08 -37.96 16.14
CA ASP A 314 11.74 -39.26 16.05
C ASP A 314 13.26 -39.15 16.29
N LYS A 315 13.89 -38.01 15.95
CA LYS A 315 15.31 -37.74 16.24
C LYS A 315 15.63 -37.74 17.73
N TYR A 316 14.65 -37.36 18.56
CA TYR A 316 14.78 -37.26 20.02
C TYR A 316 14.03 -38.36 20.76
N THR A 317 13.35 -39.24 20.02
CA THR A 317 12.56 -40.32 20.60
C THR A 317 13.47 -41.43 21.11
N VAL A 318 13.36 -41.74 22.40
CA VAL A 318 14.03 -42.90 23.00
C VAL A 318 13.19 -44.13 22.74
N TRP A 319 13.53 -44.84 21.67
CA TRP A 319 12.84 -46.07 21.30
C TRP A 319 13.13 -47.20 22.30
N PRO A 320 12.10 -47.93 22.78
CA PRO A 320 12.30 -49.16 23.54
C PRO A 320 13.19 -50.14 22.75
N ARG A 321 14.04 -50.91 23.45
CA ARG A 321 15.05 -51.78 22.82
C ARG A 321 14.46 -52.77 21.80
N GLU A 322 13.18 -53.13 21.94
CA GLU A 322 12.45 -54.06 21.07
C GLU A 322 11.94 -53.42 19.76
N ALA A 323 11.84 -52.08 19.68
CA ALA A 323 11.31 -51.38 18.51
C ALA A 323 12.36 -51.09 17.42
N LYS A 324 13.66 -51.17 17.75
CA LYS A 324 14.77 -50.87 16.81
C LYS A 324 14.86 -51.83 15.62
N GLN A 325 14.18 -52.98 15.63
CA GLN A 325 14.22 -53.95 14.53
C GLN A 325 13.24 -53.67 13.37
N LYS A 326 12.31 -52.71 13.50
CA LYS A 326 11.28 -52.46 12.46
C LYS A 326 11.48 -51.18 11.63
N VAL A 327 12.55 -50.42 11.85
CA VAL A 327 12.77 -49.12 11.19
C VAL A 327 14.16 -49.04 10.52
N ALA A 328 14.73 -50.18 10.12
CA ALA A 328 15.93 -50.24 9.28
C ALA A 328 15.52 -50.43 7.81
#